data_AF-A0A839U5P0-F1
#
_entry.id   AF-A0A839U5P0-F1
#
_cell.length_a   1.000
_cell.length_b   1.000
_cell.length_c   1.000
_cell.angle_alpha   90.00
_cell.angle_beta   90.00
_cell.angle_gamma   90.00
#
_symmetry.space_group_name_H-M   'P 1'
#
loop_
_entity.id
_entity.type
_entity.pdbx_description
1 polymer ?
#
loop_
_entity_poly.entity_id
_entity_poly.type
_entity_poly.pdbx_seq_one_letter_code
_entity_poly.pdbx_strand_id
1 'polypeptide(L)' 'MNILRITIRELIGMFIDDGALALWSIALIGVIAAAVEYAGLSGFAGGILLLAGCILILAESTYRAARQKSHG' A
#
# COMPACT_ATOMS: atom_id res chain seq x y z
N MET A 1 21.48 -5.68 -20.72
CA MET A 1 21.78 -4.41 -20.03
C MET A 1 20.74 -3.37 -20.44
N ASN A 2 19.52 -3.50 -19.92
CA ASN A 2 18.48 -2.50 -20.15
C ASN A 2 18.26 -1.83 -18.79
N ILE A 3 18.73 -0.59 -18.63
CA ILE A 3 18.64 0.17 -17.38
C ILE A 3 17.21 0.09 -16.81
N LEU A 4 16.20 0.17 -17.69
CA LEU A 4 14.78 0.01 -17.38
C LEU A 4 14.46 -1.27 -16.61
N ARG A 5 15.04 -2.41 -17.00
CA ARG A 5 14.77 -3.70 -16.35
C ARG A 5 15.36 -3.75 -14.94
N ILE A 6 16.48 -3.08 -14.72
CA ILE A 6 17.18 -3.03 -13.42
C ILE A 6 16.40 -2.11 -12.49
N THR A 7 16.07 -0.89 -12.94
CA THR A 7 15.27 0.06 -12.17
C THR A 7 13.90 -0.50 -11.79
N ILE A 8 13.19 -1.17 -12.70
CA ILE A 8 11.91 -1.83 -12.40
C ILE A 8 12.11 -2.93 -11.34
N ARG A 9 13.19 -3.71 -11.43
CA ARG A 9 13.43 -4.81 -10.50
C ARG A 9 13.85 -4.33 -9.11
N GLU A 10 14.64 -3.27 -9.01
CA GLU A 10 14.98 -2.63 -7.73
C GLU A 10 13.80 -1.90 -7.11
N LEU A 11 12.95 -1.26 -7.92
CA LEU A 11 11.72 -0.63 -7.43
C LEU A 11 10.74 -1.68 -6.90
N ILE A 12 10.51 -2.75 -7.67
CA ILE A 12 9.69 -3.89 -7.23
C ILE A 12 10.33 -4.57 -6.02
N GLY A 13 11.65 -4.73 -6.01
CA GLY A 13 12.41 -5.29 -4.89
C GLY A 13 12.22 -4.49 -3.60
N MET A 14 12.30 -3.17 -3.66
CA MET A 14 12.07 -2.28 -2.51
C MET A 14 10.61 -2.34 -2.01
N PHE A 15 9.65 -2.38 -2.93
CA PHE A 15 8.22 -2.55 -2.59
C PHE A 15 7.90 -3.92 -1.98
N ILE A 16 8.63 -4.98 -2.38
CA ILE A 16 8.51 -6.35 -1.86
C ILE A 16 9.28 -6.53 -0.55
N ASP A 17 10.39 -5.82 -0.33
CA ASP A 17 11.11 -5.81 0.96
C ASP A 17 10.26 -5.12 2.04
N ASP A 18 9.50 -4.09 1.65
CA ASP A 18 8.39 -3.52 2.44
C ASP A 18 7.12 -4.41 2.43
N GLY A 19 7.22 -5.66 1.95
CA GLY A 19 6.19 -6.50 1.30
C GLY A 19 4.84 -6.73 1.97
N ALA A 20 4.62 -6.26 3.20
CA ALA A 20 3.28 -6.11 3.73
C ALA A 20 2.59 -4.86 3.14
N LEU A 21 3.28 -3.72 3.09
CA LEU A 21 2.71 -2.39 2.84
C LEU A 21 2.13 -2.26 1.42
N ALA A 22 2.87 -2.70 0.42
CA ALA A 22 2.45 -2.67 -0.99
C ALA A 22 1.23 -3.57 -1.26
N LEU A 23 1.26 -4.77 -0.68
CA LEU A 23 0.22 -5.79 -0.86
C LEU A 23 -1.08 -5.35 -0.16
N TRP A 24 -0.98 -4.79 1.05
CA TRP A 24 -2.10 -4.18 1.76
C TRP A 24 -2.68 -2.98 0.99
N SER A 25 -1.85 -2.16 0.37
CA SER A 25 -2.30 -0.99 -0.39
C SER A 25 -3.06 -1.40 -1.66
N ILE A 26 -2.54 -2.37 -2.41
CA ILE A 26 -3.23 -2.89 -3.61
C ILE A 26 -4.55 -3.56 -3.22
N ALA A 27 -4.58 -4.33 -2.14
CA ALA A 27 -5.79 -4.95 -1.63
C ALA A 27 -6.84 -3.90 -1.21
N LEU A 28 -6.43 -2.87 -0.46
CA LEU A 28 -7.30 -1.76 -0.05
C LEU A 28 -7.90 -1.04 -1.26
N ILE A 29 -7.07 -0.75 -2.28
CA ILE A 29 -7.53 -0.12 -3.52
C ILE A 29 -8.56 -1.00 -4.23
N GLY A 30 -8.30 -2.29 -4.38
CA GLY A 30 -9.24 -3.22 -5.02
C GLY A 30 -10.57 -3.30 -4.27
N VAL A 31 -10.54 -3.36 -2.94
CA VAL A 31 -11.75 -3.42 -2.10
C VAL A 31 -12.56 -2.12 -2.21
N ILE A 32 -11.91 -0.96 -2.15
CA ILE A 32 -12.63 0.32 -2.21
C ILE A 32 -13.15 0.59 -3.61
N ALA A 33 -12.39 0.26 -4.66
CA ALA A 33 -12.86 0.35 -6.03
C ALA A 33 -14.10 -0.54 -6.24
N ALA A 34 -14.08 -1.78 -5.75
CA ALA A 34 -15.23 -2.66 -5.81
C ALA A 34 -16.43 -2.13 -4.99
N ALA A 35 -16.18 -1.51 -3.83
CA ALA A 35 -17.24 -0.91 -3.02
C ALA A 35 -17.88 0.30 -3.71
N VAL A 36 -17.09 1.14 -4.38
CA VAL A 36 -17.60 2.28 -5.15
C VAL A 36 -18.37 1.82 -6.38
N GLU A 37 -17.84 0.85 -7.13
CA GLU A 37 -18.43 0.38 -8.39
C GLU A 37 -19.67 -0.50 -8.18
N TYR A 38 -19.63 -1.44 -7.22
CA TYR A 38 -20.68 -2.45 -7.04
C TYR A 38 -21.62 -2.17 -5.86
N ALA A 39 -21.17 -1.47 -4.81
CA ALA A 39 -22.00 -1.21 -3.63
C ALA A 39 -22.65 0.20 -3.64
N GLY A 40 -22.43 0.98 -4.71
CA GLY A 40 -23.02 2.32 -4.86
C GLY A 40 -22.48 3.35 -3.87
N LEU A 41 -21.30 3.09 -3.29
CA LEU A 41 -20.63 4.04 -2.41
C LEU A 41 -20.28 5.31 -3.20
N SER A 42 -20.57 6.50 -2.65
CA SER A 42 -20.24 7.73 -3.35
C SER A 42 -18.72 7.83 -3.57
N GLY A 43 -18.29 8.23 -4.77
CA GLY A 43 -16.87 8.32 -5.10
C GLY A 43 -16.07 9.22 -4.15
N PHE A 44 -16.72 10.25 -3.58
CA PHE A 44 -16.12 11.11 -2.56
C PHE A 44 -15.87 10.36 -1.24
N ALA A 45 -16.86 9.58 -0.77
CA ALA A 45 -16.68 8.74 0.42
C ALA A 45 -15.62 7.65 0.19
N GLY A 46 -15.60 7.03 -1.00
CA GLY A 46 -14.55 6.08 -1.39
C GLY A 46 -13.15 6.71 -1.37
N GLY A 47 -13.01 7.94 -1.89
CA GLY A 47 -11.74 8.68 -1.86
C GLY A 47 -11.25 8.98 -0.44
N ILE A 48 -12.15 9.38 0.47
CA ILE A 48 -11.80 9.58 1.90
C ILE A 48 -11.38 8.27 2.54
N LEU A 49 -12.10 7.18 2.28
CA LEU A 49 -11.79 5.86 2.83
C LEU A 49 -10.41 5.36 2.35
N LEU A 50 -10.10 5.61 1.06
CA LEU A 50 -8.80 5.30 0.47
C LEU A 50 -7.68 6.07 1.14
N LEU A 51 -7.86 7.39 1.28
CA LEU A 51 -6.87 8.25 1.93
C LEU A 51 -6.61 7.82 3.37
N ALA A 52 -7.67 7.59 4.14
CA ALA A 52 -7.57 7.13 5.53
C ALA A 52 -6.89 5.75 5.62
N GLY A 53 -7.28 4.80 4.77
CA GLY A 53 -6.68 3.47 4.75
C GLY A 53 -5.20 3.48 4.33
N CYS A 54 -4.81 4.30 3.35
CA CYS A 54 -3.40 4.48 2.98
C CYS A 54 -2.56 5.02 4.14
N ILE A 55 -3.08 6.03 4.87
CA ILE A 55 -2.40 6.57 6.05
C ILE A 55 -2.25 5.49 7.14
N LEU A 56 -3.29 4.69 7.36
CA LEU A 56 -3.26 3.61 8.35
C LEU A 56 -2.20 2.56 8.00
N ILE A 57 -2.13 2.13 6.73
CA ILE A 57 -1.14 1.15 6.26
C ILE A 57 0.28 1.72 6.42
N LEU A 58 0.49 3.00 6.11
CA LEU A 58 1.77 3.68 6.34
C LEU A 58 2.13 3.71 7.83
N ALA A 59 1.17 4.06 8.69
CA ALA A 59 1.39 4.11 10.14
C ALA A 59 1.71 2.73 10.71
N GLU A 60 1.00 1.68 10.28
CA GLU A 60 1.27 0.30 10.71
C GLU A 60 2.66 -0.15 10.26
N SER A 61 3.04 0.15 9.02
CA SER A 61 4.36 -0.21 8.51
C SER A 61 5.49 0.50 9.23
N THR A 62 5.37 1.83 9.41
CA THR A 62 6.38 2.61 10.15
C THR A 62 6.47 2.20 11.62
N TYR A 63 5.34 1.89 12.25
CA TYR A 63 5.30 1.36 13.61
C TYR A 63 5.98 -0.02 13.71
N ARG A 64 5.67 -0.93 12.78
CA ARG A 64 6.27 -2.27 12.72
C ARG A 64 7.79 -2.19 12.49
N ALA A 65 8.23 -1.35 11.56
CA ALA A 65 9.64 -1.10 11.29
C ALA A 65 10.37 -0.51 12.52
N ALA A 66 9.75 0.47 13.21
CA ALA A 66 10.29 1.03 14.43
C ALA A 66 10.43 -0.02 15.55
N ARG A 67 9.46 -0.92 15.69
CA ARG A 67 9.46 -1.99 16.72
C ARG A 67 10.49 -3.09 16.43
N GLN A 68 10.71 -3.42 15.15
CA GLN A 68 11.73 -4.38 14.73
C GLN A 68 13.15 -3.83 14.96
N LYS A 69 13.36 -2.52 14.79
CA LYS A 69 14.66 -1.87 15.01
C LYS A 69 15.05 -1.73 16.49
N SER A 70 14.09 -1.81 17.42
CA SER A 70 14.34 -1.67 18.87
C SER A 70 14.82 -2.96 19.56
N HIS A 71 14.87 -4.09 18.86
CA HIS A 71 15.43 -5.36 19.36
C HIS A 71 16.81 -5.69 18.74
N GLY A 72 17.58 -4.66 18.35
CA GLY A 72 18.97 -4.78 17.91
C GLY A 72 19.93 -4.22 18.95
#